data_AF-A0A522LJS8-F1
#
_entry.id   AF-A0A522LJS8-F1
#
_cell.length_a   1.000
_cell.length_b   1.000
_cell.length_c   1.000
_cell.angle_alpha   90.00
_cell.angle_beta   90.00
_cell.angle_gamma   90.00
#
_symmetry.space_group_name_H-M   'P 1'
#
loop_
_entity.id
_entity.type
_entity.pdbx_description
1 polymer ?
#
loop_
_entity_poly.entity_id
_entity_poly.type
_entity_poly.pdbx_seq_one_letter_code
_entity_poly.pdbx_strand_id
1 'polypeptide(L)'
;MNPTTPGPIGERHWAIAEGYIPPDSTDGGDPRLVSHEAACILNAGDKEAHVVYFKDKEPAGPYRVTVPPRRTLHLGFNDLEEPEPIPRDTPYASVIESDVPIVVQHSRLDTRQAALAVMTTVAYAGGGSG
;
A
#
# COMPACT_ATOMS: atom_id res chain seq x y z
N MET A 1 37.75 6.34 -3.38
CA MET A 1 36.84 5.18 -3.32
C MET A 1 35.48 5.66 -3.76
N ASN A 2 34.90 5.10 -4.83
CA ASN A 2 33.50 5.34 -5.13
C ASN A 2 32.68 4.63 -4.05
N PRO A 3 31.68 5.28 -3.42
CA PRO A 3 30.76 4.53 -2.58
C PRO A 3 30.12 3.47 -3.48
N THR A 4 30.33 2.20 -3.14
CA THR A 4 29.52 1.10 -3.68
C THR A 4 28.07 1.49 -3.47
N THR A 5 27.31 1.64 -4.56
CA THR A 5 25.86 1.85 -4.48
C THR A 5 25.32 0.76 -3.55
N PRO A 6 24.67 1.11 -2.43
CA PRO A 6 24.06 0.11 -1.57
C PRO A 6 23.14 -0.78 -2.41
N GLY A 7 23.09 -2.07 -2.08
CA GLY A 7 22.13 -2.99 -2.72
C GLY A 7 20.69 -2.47 -2.61
N PRO A 8 19.76 -3.00 -3.41
CA PRO A 8 18.36 -2.57 -3.38
C PRO A 8 17.79 -2.64 -1.95
N ILE A 9 17.09 -1.59 -1.53
CA ILE A 9 16.52 -1.45 -0.19
C ILE A 9 15.12 -2.06 -0.17
N GLY A 10 14.83 -2.87 0.84
CA GLY A 10 13.50 -3.40 1.11
C GLY A 10 13.40 -4.91 0.88
N GLU A 11 12.18 -5.38 0.66
CA GLU A 11 11.83 -6.80 0.54
C GLU A 11 10.84 -7.00 -0.61
N ARG A 12 10.68 -8.25 -1.02
CA ARG A 12 9.76 -8.63 -2.11
C ARG A 12 8.37 -9.04 -1.64
N HIS A 13 8.19 -9.32 -0.36
CA HIS A 13 6.91 -9.74 0.22
C HIS A 13 6.61 -8.92 1.46
N TRP A 14 5.43 -8.28 1.47
CA TRP A 14 4.97 -7.46 2.57
C TRP A 14 3.54 -7.84 2.95
N ALA A 15 3.23 -7.75 4.24
CA ALA A 15 1.90 -7.97 4.77
C ALA A 15 1.44 -6.76 5.57
N ILE A 16 0.22 -6.30 5.29
CA ILE A 16 -0.52 -5.34 6.10
C ILE A 16 -1.71 -6.09 6.67
N ALA A 17 -1.66 -6.35 7.98
CA ALA A 17 -2.69 -7.12 8.68
C ALA A 17 -3.97 -6.33 9.00
N GLU A 18 -4.04 -5.08 8.55
CA GLU A 18 -5.08 -4.12 8.93
C GLU A 18 -5.50 -3.33 7.70
N GLY A 19 -6.81 -3.26 7.48
CA GLY A 19 -7.42 -2.55 6.37
C GLY A 19 -8.92 -2.43 6.64
N TYR A 20 -9.45 -1.24 6.47
CA TYR A 20 -10.87 -0.92 6.60
C TYR A 20 -11.12 0.45 5.94
N ILE A 21 -11.90 0.43 4.85
CA ILE A 21 -12.38 1.65 4.20
C ILE A 21 -13.73 2.02 4.83
N PRO A 22 -13.86 3.19 5.49
CA PRO A 22 -15.14 3.60 6.07
C PRO A 22 -16.27 3.73 5.03
N PRO A 23 -17.54 3.49 5.42
CA PRO A 23 -18.67 3.68 4.52
C PRO A 23 -18.87 5.15 4.11
N ASP A 24 -18.57 6.08 5.03
CA ASP A 24 -18.79 7.52 4.89
C ASP A 24 -17.51 8.31 5.21
N SER A 25 -17.46 9.55 4.73
CA SER A 25 -16.41 10.53 5.06
C SER A 25 -17.04 11.89 5.34
N THR A 26 -16.49 12.64 6.29
CA THR A 26 -16.81 14.07 6.47
C THR A 26 -15.77 14.89 5.73
N ASP A 27 -15.84 14.83 4.39
CA ASP A 27 -14.86 15.44 3.49
C ASP A 27 -15.26 16.85 3.03
N GLY A 28 -16.52 17.25 3.23
CA GLY A 28 -17.05 18.54 2.79
C GLY A 28 -16.94 18.76 1.28
N GLY A 29 -16.82 17.69 0.49
CA GLY A 29 -16.54 17.74 -0.95
C GLY A 29 -15.08 17.99 -1.32
N ASP A 30 -14.14 17.97 -0.37
CA ASP A 30 -12.70 18.00 -0.63
C ASP A 30 -12.15 16.57 -0.78
N PRO A 31 -11.72 16.14 -1.97
CA PRO A 31 -11.19 14.79 -2.18
C PRO A 31 -10.01 14.43 -1.26
N ARG A 32 -9.27 15.43 -0.76
CA ARG A 32 -8.13 15.22 0.15
C ARG A 32 -8.56 14.76 1.55
N LEU A 33 -9.83 14.98 1.89
CA LEU A 33 -10.43 14.64 3.18
C LEU A 33 -11.33 13.42 3.09
N VAL A 34 -11.39 12.75 1.93
CA VAL A 34 -12.01 11.43 1.83
C VAL A 34 -11.21 10.48 2.71
N SER A 35 -11.90 9.76 3.59
CA SER A 35 -11.26 8.73 4.40
C SER A 35 -10.65 7.69 3.49
N HIS A 36 -9.35 7.46 3.65
CA HIS A 36 -8.61 6.56 2.80
C HIS A 36 -7.51 5.87 3.57
N GLU A 37 -7.14 4.74 2.99
CA GLU A 37 -5.98 3.98 3.38
C GLU A 37 -5.04 3.92 2.19
N ALA A 38 -3.74 3.91 2.47
CA ALA A 38 -2.75 3.83 1.43
C ALA A 38 -1.62 2.87 1.79
N ALA A 39 -1.21 2.10 0.79
CA ALA A 39 0.12 1.50 0.75
C ALA A 39 1.08 2.52 0.12
N CYS A 40 1.91 3.14 0.95
CA CYS A 40 3.00 4.00 0.52
C CYS A 40 4.20 3.12 0.14
N ILE A 41 4.48 3.01 -1.15
CA ILE A 41 5.53 2.17 -1.72
C ILE A 41 6.72 3.03 -2.12
N LEU A 42 7.92 2.62 -1.74
CA LEU A 42 9.18 3.17 -2.25
C LEU A 42 9.92 2.10 -3.05
N ASN A 43 10.14 2.37 -4.33
CA ASN A 43 11.10 1.66 -5.15
C ASN A 43 12.41 2.47 -5.18
N ALA A 44 13.34 2.13 -4.30
CA ALA A 44 14.67 2.75 -4.25
C ALA A 44 15.65 2.14 -5.27
N GLY A 45 15.25 1.10 -6.01
CA GLY A 45 16.08 0.41 -6.99
C GLY A 45 16.10 1.08 -8.36
N ASP A 46 16.91 0.49 -9.24
CA ASP A 46 17.09 0.96 -10.62
C ASP A 46 16.21 0.23 -11.64
N LYS A 47 15.42 -0.76 -11.18
CA LYS A 47 14.47 -1.52 -12.00
C LYS A 47 13.05 -1.11 -11.66
N GLU A 48 12.16 -1.22 -12.63
CA GLU A 48 10.73 -1.12 -12.40
C GLU A 48 10.26 -2.22 -11.43
N ALA A 49 9.34 -1.88 -10.53
CA ALA A 49 8.72 -2.83 -9.61
C ALA A 49 7.30 -3.13 -10.08
N HIS A 50 7.03 -4.41 -10.36
CA HIS A 50 5.68 -4.91 -10.61
C HIS A 50 5.11 -5.42 -9.29
N VAL A 51 3.99 -4.86 -8.87
CA VAL A 51 3.39 -5.11 -7.56
C VAL A 51 2.06 -5.83 -7.72
N VAL A 52 1.86 -6.90 -6.95
CA VAL A 52 0.61 -7.67 -6.88
C VAL A 52 0.00 -7.57 -5.49
N TYR A 53 -1.30 -7.23 -5.43
CA TYR A 53 -2.08 -7.16 -4.19
C TYR A 53 -3.14 -8.25 -4.10
N PHE A 54 -3.36 -8.75 -2.88
CA PHE A 54 -4.44 -9.68 -2.54
C PHE A 54 -5.26 -9.16 -1.36
N LYS A 55 -6.59 -9.22 -1.47
CA LYS A 55 -7.56 -9.02 -0.37
C LYS A 55 -8.00 -10.41 0.16
N ASP A 56 -8.37 -10.52 1.43
CA ASP A 56 -8.55 -11.79 2.15
C ASP A 56 -9.54 -12.82 1.51
N LYS A 57 -9.28 -14.11 1.79
CA LYS A 57 -9.82 -15.41 1.28
C LYS A 57 -10.57 -15.49 -0.08
N GLU A 58 -10.12 -16.46 -0.91
CA GLU A 58 -10.36 -16.67 -2.35
C GLU A 58 -10.16 -15.36 -3.13
N PRO A 59 -8.92 -15.11 -3.62
CA PRO A 59 -8.39 -13.76 -3.69
C PRO A 59 -9.15 -12.89 -4.68
N ALA A 60 -9.79 -11.84 -4.16
CA ALA A 60 -9.95 -10.61 -4.91
C ALA A 60 -8.53 -10.10 -5.24
N GLY A 61 -8.17 -10.16 -6.53
CA GLY A 61 -6.82 -9.92 -7.04
C GLY A 61 -6.47 -10.86 -8.20
N PRO A 62 -5.29 -10.72 -8.83
CA PRO A 62 -4.25 -9.76 -8.50
C PRO A 62 -4.57 -8.35 -9.00
N TYR A 63 -4.50 -7.34 -8.11
CA TYR A 63 -4.38 -5.95 -8.56
C TYR A 63 -2.94 -5.70 -8.99
N ARG A 64 -2.74 -5.12 -10.17
CA ARG A 64 -1.42 -4.94 -10.77
C ARG A 64 -1.05 -3.46 -10.80
N VAL A 65 0.07 -3.13 -10.18
CA VAL A 65 0.57 -1.77 -10.08
C VAL A 65 2.05 -1.73 -10.43
N THR A 66 2.49 -0.68 -11.09
CA THR A 66 3.88 -0.48 -11.46
C THR A 66 4.45 0.72 -10.70
N VAL A 67 5.60 0.53 -10.02
CA VAL A 67 6.35 1.62 -9.40
C VAL A 67 7.67 1.81 -10.14
N PRO A 68 7.87 2.94 -10.85
CA PRO A 68 9.10 3.20 -11.59
C PRO A 68 10.34 3.22 -10.68
N PRO A 69 11.55 3.04 -11.24
CA PRO A 69 12.78 3.10 -10.45
C PRO A 69 12.98 4.47 -9.80
N ARG A 70 13.48 4.47 -8.56
CA ARG A 70 13.76 5.68 -7.76
C ARG A 70 12.51 6.57 -7.62
N ARG A 71 11.34 5.97 -7.36
CA ARG A 71 10.07 6.66 -7.16
C ARG A 71 9.29 6.10 -5.98
N THR A 72 8.37 6.93 -5.50
CA THR A 72 7.35 6.55 -4.53
C THR A 72 5.99 6.50 -5.19
N LEU A 73 5.11 5.64 -4.68
CA LEU A 73 3.70 5.59 -5.03
C LEU A 73 2.87 5.57 -3.75
N HIS A 74 1.92 6.48 -3.64
CA HIS A 74 0.90 6.47 -2.60
C HIS A 74 -0.33 5.79 -3.19
N LEU A 75 -0.43 4.47 -3.03
CA LEU A 75 -1.53 3.70 -3.59
C LEU A 75 -2.70 3.71 -2.60
N GLY A 76 -3.74 4.49 -2.91
CA GLY A 76 -4.99 4.43 -2.18
C GLY A 76 -5.70 3.10 -2.41
N PHE A 77 -6.10 2.40 -1.35
CA PHE A 77 -6.89 1.17 -1.48
C PHE A 77 -8.28 1.46 -2.10
N ASN A 78 -8.78 2.69 -1.95
CA ASN A 78 -10.00 3.17 -2.61
C ASN A 78 -9.87 3.27 -4.14
N ASP A 79 -8.64 3.39 -4.66
CA ASP A 79 -8.37 3.59 -6.09
C ASP A 79 -8.18 2.26 -6.83
N LEU A 80 -8.26 1.14 -6.12
CA LEU A 80 -8.17 -0.19 -6.69
C LEU A 80 -9.52 -0.62 -7.25
N GLU A 81 -9.64 -0.69 -8.58
CA GLU A 81 -10.90 -1.00 -9.28
C GLU A 81 -10.89 -2.36 -9.98
N GLU A 82 -9.73 -2.85 -10.41
CA GLU A 82 -9.57 -4.08 -11.21
C GLU A 82 -8.72 -5.12 -10.46
N PRO A 83 -9.21 -6.34 -10.21
CA PRO A 83 -10.38 -6.97 -10.86
C PRO A 83 -11.75 -6.58 -10.27
N GLU A 84 -11.79 -6.00 -9.08
CA GLU A 84 -13.00 -5.44 -8.48
C GLU A 84 -12.66 -4.38 -7.43
N PRO A 85 -13.54 -3.40 -7.14
CA PRO A 85 -13.33 -2.46 -6.06
C PRO A 85 -13.21 -3.11 -4.68
N ILE A 86 -12.37 -2.56 -3.80
CA ILE A 86 -12.35 -2.99 -2.40
C ILE A 86 -13.66 -2.57 -1.72
N PRO A 87 -14.43 -3.50 -1.12
CA PRO A 87 -15.66 -3.20 -0.41
C PRO A 87 -15.41 -2.26 0.77
N ARG A 88 -16.27 -1.26 0.89
CA ARG A 88 -16.33 -0.39 2.07
C ARG A 88 -16.99 -1.12 3.23
N ASP A 89 -16.78 -0.58 4.44
CA ASP A 89 -17.32 -1.11 5.69
C ASP A 89 -17.01 -2.59 5.94
N THR A 90 -15.88 -3.05 5.40
CA THR A 90 -15.45 -4.45 5.46
C THR A 90 -14.00 -4.49 5.92
N PRO A 91 -13.67 -5.16 7.03
CA PRO A 91 -12.30 -5.41 7.42
C PRO A 91 -11.61 -6.28 6.38
N TYR A 92 -10.35 -5.98 6.06
CA TYR A 92 -9.52 -6.78 5.18
C TYR A 92 -8.06 -6.75 5.63
N ALA A 93 -7.25 -7.61 5.01
CA ALA A 93 -5.80 -7.56 5.09
C ALA A 93 -5.25 -7.57 3.65
N SER A 94 -4.00 -7.13 3.49
CA SER A 94 -3.35 -7.16 2.19
C SER A 94 -1.97 -7.81 2.24
N VAL A 95 -1.69 -8.59 1.19
CA VAL A 95 -0.35 -9.07 0.85
C VAL A 95 0.10 -8.34 -0.39
N ILE A 96 1.35 -7.89 -0.38
CA ILE A 96 1.97 -7.12 -1.45
C ILE A 96 3.23 -7.86 -1.88
N GLU A 97 3.24 -8.28 -3.14
CA GLU A 97 4.37 -8.99 -3.75
C GLU A 97 5.03 -8.12 -4.81
N SER A 98 6.36 -8.15 -4.87
CA SER A 98 7.12 -7.45 -5.90
C SER A 98 8.27 -8.29 -6.47
N ASP A 99 8.56 -8.11 -7.75
CA ASP A 99 9.68 -8.74 -8.44
C ASP A 99 11.05 -8.14 -8.07
N VAL A 100 11.07 -6.96 -7.45
CA VAL A 100 12.27 -6.29 -6.92
C VAL A 100 12.04 -5.83 -5.47
N PRO A 101 13.11 -5.64 -4.66
CA PRO A 101 12.94 -5.12 -3.32
C PRO A 101 12.31 -3.71 -3.33
N ILE A 102 11.24 -3.56 -2.55
CA ILE A 102 10.54 -2.31 -2.29
C ILE A 102 10.36 -2.12 -0.79
N VAL A 103 10.09 -0.89 -0.34
CA VAL A 103 9.66 -0.62 1.04
C VAL A 103 8.18 -0.27 1.02
N VAL A 104 7.42 -0.79 1.99
CA VAL A 104 5.99 -0.52 2.12
C VAL A 104 5.69 0.03 3.51
N GLN A 105 4.99 1.16 3.54
CA GLN A 105 4.40 1.75 4.75
C GLN A 105 2.88 1.82 4.59
N HIS A 106 2.14 1.40 5.61
CA HIS A 106 0.70 1.55 5.69
C HIS A 106 0.37 2.90 6.34
N SER A 107 -0.54 3.66 5.75
CA SER A 107 -1.13 4.86 6.37
C SER A 107 -2.65 4.87 6.23
N ARG A 108 -3.33 5.33 7.28
CA ARG A 108 -4.77 5.60 7.27
C ARG A 108 -5.02 7.06 7.66
N LEU A 109 -5.90 7.70 6.90
CA LEU A 109 -6.56 8.95 7.27
C LEU A 109 -8.05 8.64 7.49
N ASP A 110 -8.51 8.73 8.74
CA ASP A 110 -9.94 8.66 9.07
C ASP A 110 -10.44 10.07 9.39
N THR A 111 -11.34 10.56 8.56
CA THR A 111 -11.86 11.93 8.66
C THR A 111 -13.20 12.03 9.38
N ARG A 112 -13.81 10.90 9.78
CA ARG A 112 -15.17 10.85 10.37
C ARG A 112 -15.28 11.52 11.75
N GLN A 113 -14.18 11.74 12.44
CA GLN A 113 -14.16 12.44 13.73
C GLN A 113 -13.58 13.85 13.56
N ALA A 114 -14.11 14.82 14.33
CA ALA A 114 -13.63 16.20 14.36
C ALA A 114 -12.13 16.34 14.73
N ALA A 115 -11.51 15.27 15.26
CA ALA A 115 -10.08 15.09 15.30
C ALA A 115 -9.68 14.13 14.18
N LEU A 116 -9.08 14.66 13.11
CA LEU A 116 -8.46 13.87 12.04
C LEU A 116 -7.45 12.90 12.67
N ALA A 117 -7.76 11.61 12.68
CA ALA A 117 -6.88 10.59 13.23
C ALA A 117 -6.00 10.07 12.08
N VAL A 118 -4.69 10.22 12.24
CA VAL A 118 -3.69 9.64 11.34
C VAL A 118 -3.02 8.46 12.04
N MET A 119 -3.00 7.32 11.38
CA MET A 119 -2.26 6.13 11.80
C MET A 119 -1.25 5.76 10.72
N THR A 120 -0.05 5.34 11.12
CA THR A 120 0.89 4.73 10.20
C THR A 120 1.75 3.67 10.88
N THR A 121 2.13 2.65 10.11
CA THR A 121 3.12 1.64 10.50
C THR A 121 3.86 1.16 9.26
N VAL A 122 5.12 0.75 9.43
CA VAL A 122 5.80 -0.03 8.39
C VAL A 122 5.06 -1.36 8.24
N ALA A 123 4.87 -1.83 7.01
CA ALA A 123 4.26 -3.13 6.76
C ALA A 123 5.20 -4.25 7.25
N TYR A 124 4.66 -5.42 7.57
CA TYR A 124 5.50 -6.54 7.98
C TYR A 124 6.25 -7.08 6.76
N ALA A 125 7.58 -7.03 6.82
CA ALA A 125 8.46 -7.63 5.83
C ALA A 125 8.51 -9.15 6.04
N GLY A 126 8.17 -9.93 5.00
CA GLY A 126 8.20 -11.39 5.06
C GLY A 126 9.60 -11.99 5.24
N GLY A 127 10.65 -11.20 4.99
CA GLY A 127 12.04 -11.60 5.05
C GLY A 127 12.41 -12.58 3.94
N GLY A 128 13.33 -12.21 3.05
CA GLY A 128 13.97 -13.15 2.15
C GLY A 128 14.75 -14.21 2.93
N SER A 129 14.14 -15.33 3.29
CA SER A 129 14.86 -16.57 3.58
C SER A 129 15.08 -17.31 2.27
N GLY A 130 16.10 -16.90 1.53
CA GLY A 130 16.50 -17.52 0.25
C GLY A 130 17.71 -16.85 -0.37
#